data_AF-A0A442YUJ1-F1
#
_entry.id   AF-A0A442YUJ1-F1
#
_cell.length_a   1.000
_cell.length_b   1.000
_cell.length_c   1.000
_cell.angle_alpha   90.00
_cell.angle_beta   90.00
_cell.angle_gamma   90.00
#
_symmetry.space_group_name_H-M   'P 1'
#
loop_
_entity.id
_entity.type
_entity.pdbx_description
1 polymer ?
#
loop_
_entity_poly.entity_id
_entity_poly.type
_entity_poly.pdbx_seq_one_letter_code
_entity_poly.pdbx_strand_id
1 'polypeptide(L)' 'MSDILIRRPDAMEPVTRPGIIRHRCQHPGCAKNAGWSFAKPRQTPHWLCFEHRANAERYL' A
#
# COMPACT_ATOMS: atom_id res chain seq x y z
N MET A 1 23.14 7.21 -32.46
CA MET A 1 22.61 7.21 -31.08
C MET A 1 21.10 7.30 -31.14
N SER A 2 20.40 6.16 -31.15
CA SER A 2 18.94 6.11 -31.18
C SER A 2 18.44 5.45 -29.89
N ASP A 3 18.24 6.25 -28.85
CA ASP A 3 17.61 5.79 -27.61
C ASP A 3 16.09 5.78 -27.81
N ILE A 4 15.62 4.73 -28.48
CA ILE A 4 14.18 4.48 -28.58
C ILE A 4 13.80 3.73 -27.31
N LEU A 5 13.20 4.45 -26.36
CA LEU A 5 12.62 3.87 -25.16
C LEU A 5 11.46 2.94 -25.55
N ILE A 6 11.76 1.65 -25.77
CA ILE A 6 10.75 0.62 -25.99
C ILE A 6 9.98 0.43 -24.68
N ARG A 7 8.76 0.99 -24.60
CA ARG A 7 7.80 0.68 -23.53
C ARG A 7 7.45 -0.81 -23.63
N ARG A 8 7.98 -1.63 -22.71
CA ARG A 8 7.56 -3.04 -22.58
C ARG A 8 6.12 -3.07 -22.07
N PRO A 9 5.19 -3.75 -22.76
CA PRO A 9 3.76 -3.75 -22.38
C PRO A 9 3.53 -4.33 -20.98
N ASP A 10 4.39 -5.26 -20.52
CA ASP A 10 4.27 -5.91 -19.21
C ASP A 10 4.89 -5.13 -18.04
N ALA A 11 5.46 -3.95 -18.28
CA ALA A 11 6.13 -3.18 -17.21
C ALA A 11 5.16 -2.32 -16.38
N MET A 12 3.88 -2.20 -16.78
CA MET A 12 2.91 -1.27 -16.21
C MET A 12 1.51 -1.89 -16.06
N GLU A 13 1.42 -3.16 -15.69
CA GLU A 13 0.15 -3.72 -15.21
C GLU A 13 0.15 -3.63 -13.67
N PRO A 14 -0.51 -2.65 -13.04
CA PRO A 14 -0.90 -2.80 -11.65
C PRO A 14 -1.85 -3.99 -11.58
N VAL A 15 -1.34 -5.16 -11.18
CA VAL A 15 -2.12 -6.39 -10.97
C VAL A 15 -2.97 -6.24 -9.71
N THR A 16 -3.94 -5.34 -9.76
CA THR A 16 -5.06 -5.29 -8.84
C THR A 16 -6.19 -4.65 -9.61
N ARG A 17 -7.23 -5.45 -9.89
CA ARG A 17 -8.53 -4.93 -10.32
C ARG A 17 -8.90 -3.76 -9.40
N PRO A 18 -9.50 -2.67 -9.89
CA PRO A 18 -10.01 -1.59 -9.05
C PRO A 18 -11.28 -2.04 -8.29
N GLY A 19 -11.23 -3.20 -7.64
CA GLY A 19 -12.10 -3.49 -6.53
C GLY A 19 -11.63 -2.60 -5.40
N ILE A 20 -12.52 -1.77 -4.86
CA ILE A 20 -12.25 -0.89 -3.73
C ILE A 20 -11.54 -1.72 -2.65
N ILE A 21 -10.23 -1.56 -2.50
CA ILE A 21 -9.46 -2.35 -1.54
C ILE A 21 -9.75 -1.74 -0.18
N ARG A 22 -10.79 -2.26 0.49
CA ARG A 22 -11.17 -1.85 1.85
C ARG A 22 -10.24 -2.51 2.84
N HIS A 23 -9.07 -1.94 3.01
CA HIS A 23 -8.17 -2.36 4.08
C HIS A 23 -8.81 -2.03 5.44
N ARG A 24 -8.78 -2.99 6.36
CA ARG A 24 -9.18 -2.77 7.76
C ARG A 24 -7.95 -2.45 8.59
N CYS A 25 -8.16 -1.70 9.67
CA CYS A 25 -7.11 -1.46 10.64
C CYS A 25 -6.63 -2.80 11.24
N GLN A 26 -5.33 -3.06 11.20
CA GLN A 26 -4.69 -4.24 11.81
C GLN A 26 -4.57 -4.14 13.34
N HIS A 27 -4.97 -3.03 13.95
CA HIS A 27 -4.90 -2.87 15.40
C HIS A 27 -5.93 -3.79 16.09
N PRO A 28 -5.54 -4.56 17.13
CA PRO A 28 -6.47 -5.42 17.85
C PRO A 28 -7.62 -4.59 18.45
N GLY A 29 -8.86 -5.02 18.21
CA GLY A 29 -10.06 -4.30 18.66
C GLY A 29 -10.47 -3.10 17.79
N CYS A 30 -9.76 -2.79 16.71
CA CYS A 30 -10.17 -1.75 15.78
C CYS A 30 -10.83 -2.34 14.52
N ALA A 31 -12.11 -1.98 14.30
CA ALA A 31 -12.86 -2.39 13.10
C ALA A 31 -12.95 -1.28 12.03
N LYS A 32 -12.20 -0.18 12.20
CA LYS A 32 -12.24 0.98 11.29
C LYS A 32 -11.50 0.65 9.99
N ASN A 33 -11.90 1.31 8.89
CA ASN A 33 -11.20 1.20 7.62
C ASN A 33 -9.86 1.95 7.68
N ALA A 34 -8.81 1.31 7.15
CA ALA A 34 -7.49 1.89 6.96
C ALA A 34 -7.41 2.46 5.53
N GLY A 35 -7.35 3.79 5.41
CA GLY A 35 -7.20 4.46 4.12
C GLY A 35 -5.75 4.51 3.62
N TRP A 36 -4.78 4.09 4.44
CA TRP A 36 -3.35 4.26 4.20
C TRP A 36 -2.55 3.05 4.67
N SER A 37 -1.46 2.78 3.97
CA SER A 37 -0.46 1.77 4.35
C SER A 37 0.83 2.42 4.84
N PHE A 38 1.45 1.82 5.84
CA PHE A 38 2.74 2.21 6.41
C PHE A 38 3.74 1.07 6.19
N ALA A 39 4.82 1.33 5.46
CA ALA A 39 5.84 0.34 5.16
C ALA A 39 7.19 1.01 4.89
N LYS A 40 8.27 0.43 5.41
CA LYS A 40 9.63 0.67 4.90
C LYS A 40 9.79 0.07 3.50
N PRO A 41 10.73 0.58 2.69
CA PRO A 41 11.08 -0.05 1.42
C PRO A 41 11.36 -1.55 1.62
N ARG A 42 10.75 -2.40 0.78
CA ARG A 42 10.87 -3.88 0.80
C ARG A 42 10.20 -4.59 1.99
N GLN A 43 9.36 -3.91 2.77
CA GLN A 43 8.53 -4.55 3.80
C GLN A 43 7.07 -4.66 3.39
N THR A 44 6.35 -5.58 4.04
CA THR A 44 4.91 -5.75 3.83
C THR A 44 4.17 -4.52 4.41
N PRO A 45 3.23 -3.92 3.66
CA PRO A 45 2.50 -2.76 4.13
C PRO A 45 1.57 -3.08 5.29
N HIS A 46 1.67 -2.29 6.36
CA HIS A 46 0.76 -2.32 7.50
C HIS A 46 -0.39 -1.33 7.29
N TRP A 47 -1.62 -1.82 7.40
CA TRP A 47 -2.82 -1.02 7.18
C TRP A 47 -3.42 -0.61 8.52
N LEU A 48 -3.33 0.68 8.87
CA LEU A 48 -3.82 1.22 10.14
C LEU A 48 -4.71 2.43 9.89
N CYS A 49 -5.70 2.65 10.76
CA CYS A 49 -6.55 3.83 10.71
C CYS A 49 -5.78 5.06 11.25
N PHE A 50 -6.31 6.26 11.00
CA PHE A 50 -5.67 7.51 11.42
C PHE A 50 -5.46 7.61 12.93
N GLU A 51 -6.38 7.07 13.73
CA GLU A 51 -6.28 7.04 15.20
C GLU A 51 -5.14 6.15 15.69
N HIS A 52 -4.84 5.06 14.97
CA HIS A 52 -3.75 4.15 15.29
C HIS A 52 -2.49 4.44 14.46
N ARG A 53 -2.39 5.63 13.87
CA ARG A 53 -1.18 6.06 13.13
C ARG A 53 0.07 5.99 14.01
N ALA A 54 -0.02 6.30 15.30
CA ALA A 54 1.12 6.21 16.22
C ALA A 54 1.66 4.77 16.36
N ASN A 55 0.81 3.75 16.24
CA ASN A 55 1.27 2.35 16.15
C ASN A 55 1.94 2.08 14.80
N ALA A 56 1.50 2.78 13.76
CA ALA A 56 2.02 2.66 12.41
C ALA A 56 3.43 3.25 12.24
N GLU A 57 3.76 4.28 13.01
CA GLU A 57 5.08 4.91 13.03
C GLU A 57 6.21 3.94 13.41
N ARG A 58 5.91 2.85 14.10
CA ARG A 58 6.87 1.77 14.37
C ARG A 58 7.30 1.01 13.11
N TYR A 59 6.51 1.08 12.05
CA TYR A 59 6.72 0.42 10.77
C TYR A 59 7.22 1.36 9.66
N LEU A 60 7.29 2.68 9.94
CA LEU A 60 7.97 3.68 9.11
C LEU A 60 9.48 3.70 9.41
#